data_AF-G2G635-F1
#
_entry.id   AF-G2G635-F1
#
_cell.length_a   1.000
_cell.length_b   1.000
_cell.length_c   1.000
_cell.angle_alpha   90.00
_cell.angle_beta   90.00
_cell.angle_gamma   90.00
#
_symmetry.space_group_name_H-M   'P 1'
#
loop_
_entity.id
_entity.type
_entity.pdbx_description
1 polymer ?
#
loop_
_entity_poly.entity_id
_entity_poly.type
_entity_poly.pdbx_seq_one_letter_code
_entity_poly.pdbx_strand_id
1 'polypeptide(L)'
;MPDDLFGDRVPRAKRKKTARRACEADLRTASRRVKDVARFEDLYRLAATVESTSGPRPGRPPEYPPYVYVLFLALRGIHGSARYCAGDLQDKTVWKKIRKGVAHHLGKDEAKRLPKTGPSRHQWQHAQRKLLVPRLEELNDAFANLALTQALRQGLLPTDARRSWSGPQRHQLIAGDGTVAKSPTLSTTPYSIDPTTGEIRRHRVDPASSWQKEGGGDRDEDDKPTAPAEADSGTSGGEKEGGGEEAMVLGTKFVVFSTRHRGYFRRVFLNYRHVPHDQEGGEAAVALDLACAIIDEAEGCMGVLYDGAFRGMHRDVIARRGRLLINKQHKGAKPRYIRTVSYGRCRHELWSSGGRVHERAFLDDGTSTLLPLPVRRLERRASAHSHRWYHLLTIICPRGPHEHREPVGVTTTAGERDEGQSDAETGFHRAEHLLQIPDNTAVHQTLYGGREDTEAGFSQFDRSLWNRRMIAFGAEAQSLVVLGFLLAQNATSAARYQEDPTYSDADAEATDLSDSDSEPRRSLPS
;
A
#
# COMPACT_ATOMS: atom_id res chain seq x y z
N MET A 1 6.75 -7.23 35.93
CA MET A 1 5.59 -7.39 35.03
C MET A 1 5.85 -8.63 34.19
N PRO A 2 4.85 -9.49 33.91
CA PRO A 2 5.02 -10.56 32.93
C PRO A 2 5.50 -9.97 31.60
N ASP A 3 6.37 -10.68 30.89
CA ASP A 3 6.82 -10.24 29.56
C ASP A 3 5.63 -10.14 28.62
N ASP A 4 5.40 -8.93 28.10
CA ASP A 4 4.38 -8.65 27.11
C ASP A 4 4.99 -8.78 25.71
N LEU A 5 4.49 -9.74 24.93
CA LEU A 5 4.95 -10.09 23.58
C LEU A 5 5.07 -8.87 22.65
N PHE A 6 4.15 -7.91 22.78
CA PHE A 6 4.13 -6.74 21.90
C PHE A 6 4.90 -5.53 22.44
N GLY A 7 5.21 -5.55 23.74
CA GLY A 7 5.91 -4.49 24.46
C GLY A 7 5.20 -3.13 24.47
N ASP A 8 5.69 -2.24 25.33
CA ASP A 8 5.19 -0.87 25.41
C ASP A 8 5.68 0.00 24.25
N ARG A 9 4.82 0.90 23.79
CA ARG A 9 5.16 1.85 22.73
C ARG A 9 6.37 2.72 23.13
N VAL A 10 7.35 2.81 22.24
CA VAL A 10 8.57 3.59 22.49
C VAL A 10 8.33 5.09 22.20
N PRO A 11 8.61 6.00 23.16
CA PRO A 11 8.51 7.45 22.95
C PRO A 11 9.35 7.93 21.78
N ARG A 12 8.86 8.91 21.00
CA ARG A 12 9.52 9.40 19.78
C ARG A 12 10.99 9.78 19.98
N ALA A 13 11.32 10.42 21.11
CA ALA A 13 12.68 10.82 21.45
C ALA A 13 13.66 9.65 21.66
N LYS A 14 13.15 8.47 22.03
CA LYS A 14 13.95 7.26 22.28
C LYS A 14 13.99 6.30 21.09
N ARG A 15 13.33 6.65 19.97
CA ARG A 15 13.29 5.79 18.79
C ARG A 15 14.63 5.83 18.07
N LYS A 16 15.24 4.67 17.86
CA LYS A 16 16.37 4.52 16.94
C LYS A 16 15.87 4.86 15.53
N LYS A 17 16.62 5.71 14.80
CA LYS A 17 16.35 5.96 13.38
C LYS A 17 16.81 4.73 12.60
N THR A 18 15.88 3.88 12.19
CA THR A 18 16.18 2.61 11.51
C THR A 18 16.53 2.83 10.03
N ALA A 19 16.11 3.95 9.44
CA ALA A 19 16.45 4.25 8.05
C ALA A 19 17.85 4.86 7.95
N ARG A 20 18.76 4.17 7.25
CA ARG A 20 19.96 4.80 6.68
C ARG A 20 19.51 6.04 5.85
N ARG A 21 20.39 7.01 5.65
CA ARG A 21 20.19 8.06 4.64
C ARG A 21 20.69 7.54 3.30
N ALA A 22 19.95 7.81 2.23
CA ALA A 22 20.39 7.41 0.89
C ALA A 22 21.70 8.14 0.57
N CYS A 23 22.72 7.42 0.14
CA CYS A 23 23.95 8.01 -0.37
C CYS A 23 23.88 8.18 -1.89
N GLU A 24 24.84 8.88 -2.49
CA GLU A 24 24.85 9.10 -3.94
C GLU A 24 24.90 7.79 -4.75
N ALA A 25 25.54 6.74 -4.22
CA ALA A 25 25.58 5.42 -4.87
C ALA A 25 24.21 4.72 -4.91
N ASP A 26 23.32 5.06 -3.95
CA ASP A 26 21.95 4.56 -3.94
C ASP A 26 21.11 5.22 -5.04
N LEU A 27 21.44 6.46 -5.47
CA LEU A 27 20.69 7.19 -6.47
C LEU A 27 20.93 6.67 -7.89
N ARG A 28 19.86 6.54 -8.68
CA ARG A 28 19.93 6.24 -10.11
C ARG A 28 19.60 7.47 -10.94
N THR A 29 20.52 7.84 -11.82
CA THR A 29 20.31 8.91 -12.80
C THR A 29 19.25 8.52 -13.82
N ALA A 30 18.64 9.51 -14.48
CA ALA A 30 17.66 9.26 -15.56
C ALA A 30 18.22 8.32 -16.63
N SER A 31 19.46 8.51 -17.08
CA SER A 31 20.07 7.62 -18.08
C SER A 31 20.27 6.19 -17.58
N ARG A 32 20.51 5.96 -16.27
CA ARG A 32 20.56 4.59 -15.72
C ARG A 32 19.17 3.97 -15.73
N ARG A 33 18.15 4.71 -15.29
CA ARG A 33 16.75 4.24 -15.30
C ARG A 33 16.24 3.92 -16.71
N VAL A 34 16.61 4.70 -17.72
CA VAL A 34 16.30 4.40 -19.14
C VAL A 34 16.91 3.07 -19.57
N LYS A 35 18.17 2.81 -19.17
CA LYS A 35 18.84 1.53 -19.43
C LYS A 35 18.16 0.38 -18.69
N ASP A 36 17.74 0.60 -17.44
CA ASP A 36 17.03 -0.39 -16.63
C ASP A 36 15.72 -0.80 -17.33
N VAL A 37 14.91 0.17 -17.75
CA VAL A 37 13.66 -0.07 -18.50
C VAL A 37 13.92 -0.82 -19.80
N ALA A 38 14.90 -0.40 -20.59
CA ALA A 38 15.23 -1.07 -21.84
C ALA A 38 15.74 -2.51 -21.65
N ARG A 39 16.23 -2.87 -20.46
CA ARG A 39 16.71 -4.21 -20.13
C ARG A 39 15.72 -4.98 -19.25
N PHE A 40 14.53 -4.45 -18.99
CA PHE A 40 13.58 -5.07 -18.10
C PHE A 40 12.77 -6.15 -18.85
N GLU A 41 13.03 -7.42 -18.53
CA GLU A 41 12.41 -8.56 -19.21
C GLU A 41 10.88 -8.55 -19.14
N ASP A 42 10.32 -8.28 -17.95
CA ASP A 42 8.87 -8.32 -17.74
C ASP A 42 8.14 -7.24 -18.57
N LEU A 43 8.82 -6.17 -19.00
CA LEU A 43 8.25 -5.19 -19.93
C LEU A 43 7.94 -5.82 -21.30
N TYR A 44 8.84 -6.66 -21.80
CA TYR A 44 8.66 -7.35 -23.08
C TYR A 44 7.60 -8.45 -22.97
N ARG A 45 7.54 -9.14 -21.83
CA ARG A 45 6.45 -10.09 -21.54
C ARG A 45 5.09 -9.40 -21.45
N LEU A 46 5.03 -8.24 -20.79
CA LEU A 46 3.82 -7.41 -20.76
C LEU A 46 3.45 -6.93 -22.16
N ALA A 47 4.43 -6.53 -22.97
CA ALA A 47 4.17 -6.09 -24.33
C ALA A 47 3.59 -7.18 -25.25
N ALA A 48 3.85 -8.45 -24.97
CA ALA A 48 3.27 -9.56 -25.73
C ALA A 48 1.73 -9.59 -25.63
N THR A 49 1.13 -9.05 -24.56
CA THR A 49 -0.34 -8.99 -24.43
C THR A 49 -0.98 -7.97 -25.38
N VAL A 50 -0.21 -6.97 -25.83
CA VAL A 50 -0.68 -5.97 -26.80
C VAL A 50 -0.31 -6.31 -28.24
N GLU A 51 0.39 -7.41 -28.48
CA GLU A 51 0.60 -7.91 -29.84
C GLU A 51 -0.72 -8.41 -30.40
N SER A 52 -1.10 -7.90 -31.57
CA SER A 52 -2.38 -8.25 -32.17
C SER A 52 -2.30 -9.64 -32.78
N THR A 53 -3.12 -10.60 -32.33
CA THR A 53 -3.32 -11.91 -32.96
C THR A 53 -4.10 -11.85 -34.28
N SER A 54 -4.17 -10.69 -34.93
CA SER A 54 -5.05 -10.46 -36.09
C SER A 54 -4.24 -10.50 -37.38
N GLY A 55 -4.65 -11.37 -38.32
CA GLY A 55 -4.05 -11.55 -39.65
C GLY A 55 -3.92 -10.27 -40.50
N PRO A 56 -3.51 -10.39 -41.78
CA PRO A 56 -3.06 -9.25 -42.59
C PRO A 56 -4.12 -8.13 -42.61
N ARG A 57 -3.88 -7.05 -41.87
CA ARG A 57 -4.71 -5.84 -41.93
C ARG A 57 -4.38 -5.12 -43.24
N PRO A 58 -5.38 -4.74 -44.06
CA PRO A 58 -5.14 -3.87 -45.20
C PRO A 58 -4.66 -2.51 -44.70
N GLY A 59 -3.42 -2.12 -45.02
CA GLY A 59 -2.83 -0.84 -44.66
C GLY A 59 -1.31 -0.84 -44.58
N ARG A 60 -0.72 0.36 -44.44
CA ARG A 60 0.73 0.51 -44.21
C ARG A 60 1.09 -0.12 -42.85
N PRO A 61 2.09 -1.02 -42.78
CA PRO A 61 2.56 -1.56 -41.53
C PRO A 61 2.93 -0.45 -40.53
N PRO A 62 2.64 -0.62 -39.23
CA PRO A 62 3.04 0.35 -38.23
C PRO A 62 4.57 0.48 -38.23
N GLU A 63 5.06 1.73 -38.12
CA GLU A 63 6.51 2.01 -38.15
C GLU A 63 7.26 1.41 -36.95
N TYR A 64 6.58 1.28 -35.81
CA TYR A 64 7.11 0.68 -34.60
C TYR A 64 6.23 -0.49 -34.14
N PRO A 65 6.84 -1.60 -33.70
CA PRO A 65 6.11 -2.72 -33.12
C PRO A 65 5.47 -2.34 -31.76
N PRO A 66 4.41 -3.05 -31.31
CA PRO A 66 3.67 -2.73 -30.08
C PRO A 66 4.53 -2.54 -28.83
N TYR A 67 5.57 -3.37 -28.64
CA TYR A 67 6.45 -3.29 -27.46
C TYR A 67 7.17 -1.94 -27.31
N VAL A 68 7.40 -1.22 -28.41
CA VAL A 68 8.01 0.12 -28.35
C VAL A 68 7.10 1.10 -27.62
N TYR A 69 5.77 0.94 -27.72
CA TYR A 69 4.83 1.82 -27.03
C TYR A 69 4.70 1.45 -25.54
N VAL A 70 4.84 0.18 -25.16
CA VAL A 70 4.95 -0.20 -23.73
C VAL A 70 6.27 0.32 -23.14
N LEU A 71 7.35 0.28 -23.91
CA LEU A 71 8.63 0.89 -23.54
C LEU A 71 8.50 2.42 -23.37
N PHE A 72 7.83 3.09 -24.30
CA PHE A 72 7.51 4.52 -24.18
C PHE A 72 6.72 4.80 -22.90
N LEU A 73 5.72 3.97 -22.58
CA LEU A 73 4.89 4.11 -21.40
C LEU A 73 5.73 4.06 -20.11
N ALA A 74 6.62 3.08 -20.00
CA ALA A 74 7.54 2.98 -18.86
C ALA A 74 8.51 4.16 -18.79
N LEU A 75 9.12 4.56 -19.91
CA LEU A 75 10.04 5.71 -19.95
C LEU A 75 9.34 7.03 -19.59
N ARG A 76 8.06 7.18 -19.94
CA ARG A 76 7.27 8.33 -19.51
C ARG A 76 7.18 8.42 -17.98
N GLY A 77 7.18 7.29 -17.26
CA GLY A 77 7.26 7.25 -15.80
C GLY A 77 8.59 7.78 -15.21
N ILE A 78 9.65 7.85 -16.01
CA ILE A 78 10.92 8.48 -15.63
C ILE A 78 10.88 9.98 -15.93
N HIS A 79 10.37 10.35 -17.11
CA HIS A 79 10.45 11.72 -17.62
C HIS A 79 9.27 12.61 -17.20
N GLY A 80 8.17 12.04 -16.74
CA GLY A 80 7.00 12.82 -16.32
C GLY A 80 6.17 13.43 -17.45
N SER A 81 6.62 13.30 -18.70
CA SER A 81 6.04 13.99 -19.85
C SER A 81 6.23 13.18 -21.12
N ALA A 82 5.14 12.99 -21.87
CA ALA A 82 5.21 12.36 -23.19
C ALA A 82 6.01 13.22 -24.20
N ARG A 83 6.02 14.56 -24.04
CA ARG A 83 6.81 15.44 -24.90
C ARG A 83 8.31 15.24 -24.63
N TYR A 84 8.70 15.23 -23.36
CA TYR A 84 10.10 15.06 -22.98
C TYR A 84 10.59 13.65 -23.35
N CYS A 85 9.80 12.61 -23.04
CA CYS A 85 10.09 11.24 -23.45
C CYS A 85 10.28 11.12 -24.97
N ALA A 86 9.36 11.66 -25.78
CA ALA A 86 9.51 11.65 -27.23
C ALA A 86 10.77 12.39 -27.70
N GLY A 87 11.11 13.52 -27.07
CA GLY A 87 12.35 14.25 -27.35
C GLY A 87 13.59 13.42 -27.06
N ASP A 88 13.65 12.76 -25.90
CA ASP A 88 14.75 11.87 -25.50
C ASP A 88 14.86 10.67 -26.46
N LEU A 89 13.72 10.14 -26.92
CA LEU A 89 13.68 9.06 -27.92
C LEU A 89 14.11 9.50 -29.32
N GLN A 90 14.07 10.80 -29.65
CA GLN A 90 14.66 11.32 -30.88
C GLN A 90 16.19 11.47 -30.77
N ASP A 91 16.75 11.50 -29.57
CA ASP A 91 18.21 11.49 -29.38
C ASP A 91 18.80 10.12 -29.76
N LYS A 92 19.72 10.12 -30.72
CA LYS A 92 20.34 8.89 -31.27
C LYS A 92 21.13 8.12 -30.21
N THR A 93 21.71 8.79 -29.23
CA THR A 93 22.48 8.17 -28.13
C THR A 93 21.55 7.43 -27.18
N VAL A 94 20.43 8.04 -26.81
CA VAL A 94 19.41 7.43 -25.97
C VAL A 94 18.77 6.26 -26.71
N TRP A 95 18.34 6.48 -27.95
CA TRP A 95 17.72 5.43 -28.76
C TRP A 95 18.67 4.26 -29.01
N LYS A 96 19.97 4.51 -29.20
CA LYS A 96 20.98 3.44 -29.29
C LYS A 96 21.06 2.61 -28.00
N LYS A 97 20.89 3.20 -26.81
CA LYS A 97 20.82 2.45 -25.54
C LYS A 97 19.56 1.57 -25.51
N ILE A 98 18.43 2.08 -25.97
CA ILE A 98 17.18 1.32 -26.04
C ILE A 98 17.29 0.16 -27.02
N ARG A 99 17.81 0.39 -28.24
CA ARG A 99 18.04 -0.68 -29.23
C ARG A 99 18.99 -1.76 -28.71
N LYS A 100 19.96 -1.43 -27.85
CA LYS A 100 20.79 -2.44 -27.17
C LYS A 100 20.00 -3.29 -26.18
N GLY A 101 19.03 -2.71 -25.49
CA GLY A 101 18.10 -3.42 -24.61
C GLY A 101 17.18 -4.36 -25.41
N VAL A 102 16.61 -3.85 -26.50
CA VAL A 102 15.82 -4.66 -27.45
C VAL A 102 16.67 -5.81 -28.01
N ALA A 103 17.91 -5.54 -28.40
CA ALA A 103 18.81 -6.58 -28.93
C ALA A 103 19.12 -7.68 -27.91
N HIS A 104 19.09 -7.35 -26.62
CA HIS A 104 19.35 -8.30 -25.54
C HIS A 104 18.17 -9.26 -25.33
N HIS A 105 16.92 -8.78 -25.44
CA HIS A 105 15.72 -9.56 -25.17
C HIS A 105 15.07 -10.17 -26.42
N LEU A 106 15.02 -9.42 -27.52
CA LEU A 106 14.35 -9.83 -28.76
C LEU A 106 15.34 -10.16 -29.90
N GLY A 107 16.64 -10.06 -29.63
CA GLY A 107 17.70 -10.38 -30.58
C GLY A 107 18.14 -9.21 -31.47
N LYS A 108 19.35 -9.36 -32.03
CA LYS A 108 20.02 -8.29 -32.80
C LYS A 108 19.25 -7.87 -34.05
N ASP A 109 18.55 -8.79 -34.71
CA ASP A 109 17.86 -8.50 -35.96
C ASP A 109 16.59 -7.70 -35.74
N GLU A 110 15.84 -7.98 -34.66
CA GLU A 110 14.71 -7.17 -34.26
C GLU A 110 15.15 -5.73 -33.94
N ALA A 111 16.25 -5.58 -33.18
CA ALA A 111 16.83 -4.27 -32.92
C ALA A 111 17.32 -3.54 -34.19
N LYS A 112 17.75 -4.27 -35.24
CA LYS A 112 18.15 -3.67 -36.54
C LYS A 112 16.95 -3.15 -37.33
N ARG A 113 15.80 -3.82 -37.27
CA ARG A 113 14.55 -3.41 -37.95
C ARG A 113 13.99 -2.10 -37.41
N LEU A 114 14.25 -1.78 -36.14
CA LEU A 114 13.83 -0.51 -35.55
C LEU A 114 14.43 0.70 -36.29
N PRO A 115 13.64 1.79 -36.47
CA PRO A 115 14.12 3.03 -37.05
C PRO A 115 15.35 3.64 -36.34
N LYS A 116 15.97 4.65 -36.97
CA LYS A 116 17.17 5.32 -36.44
C LYS A 116 16.90 6.17 -35.21
N THR A 117 15.65 6.55 -34.98
CA THR A 117 15.15 7.25 -33.79
C THR A 117 13.92 6.52 -33.26
N GLY A 118 13.48 6.87 -32.05
CA GLY A 118 12.25 6.32 -31.48
C GLY A 118 10.98 7.04 -31.96
N PRO A 119 9.81 6.63 -31.46
CA PRO A 119 8.53 7.22 -31.85
C PRO A 119 8.40 8.69 -31.41
N SER A 120 7.67 9.44 -32.23
CA SER A 120 7.26 10.82 -31.93
C SER A 120 6.10 10.87 -30.91
N ARG A 121 5.83 12.06 -30.35
CA ARG A 121 4.68 12.29 -29.48
C ARG A 121 3.35 11.96 -30.16
N HIS A 122 3.21 12.26 -31.45
CA HIS A 122 1.97 11.98 -32.20
C HIS A 122 1.74 10.47 -32.32
N GLN A 123 2.78 9.70 -32.63
CA GLN A 123 2.72 8.24 -32.68
C GLN A 123 2.36 7.64 -31.32
N TRP A 124 2.95 8.15 -30.24
CA TRP A 124 2.57 7.79 -28.88
C TRP A 124 1.08 8.06 -28.59
N GLN A 125 0.58 9.27 -28.89
CA GLN A 125 -0.83 9.62 -28.65
C GLN A 125 -1.81 8.76 -29.46
N HIS A 126 -1.41 8.36 -30.67
CA HIS A 126 -2.17 7.43 -31.48
C HIS A 126 -2.19 6.04 -30.84
N ALA A 127 -1.02 5.48 -30.50
CA ALA A 127 -0.90 4.17 -29.88
C ALA A 127 -1.58 4.11 -28.50
N GLN A 128 -1.45 5.14 -27.67
CA GLN A 128 -2.14 5.21 -26.38
C GLN A 128 -3.65 5.01 -26.56
N ARG A 129 -4.27 5.73 -27.50
CA ARG A 129 -5.72 5.68 -27.73
C ARG A 129 -6.20 4.42 -28.45
N LYS A 130 -5.41 3.89 -29.40
CA LYS A 130 -5.84 2.82 -30.31
C LYS A 130 -5.29 1.45 -29.96
N LEU A 131 -4.25 1.37 -29.15
CA LEU A 131 -3.55 0.13 -28.80
C LEU A 131 -3.60 -0.15 -27.29
N LEU A 132 -3.25 0.83 -26.46
CA LEU A 132 -3.03 0.60 -25.02
C LEU A 132 -4.32 0.76 -24.19
N VAL A 133 -5.07 1.85 -24.34
CA VAL A 133 -6.33 2.08 -23.61
C VAL A 133 -7.34 0.94 -23.83
N PRO A 134 -7.58 0.44 -25.07
CA PRO A 134 -8.51 -0.65 -25.28
C PRO A 134 -8.12 -1.98 -24.61
N ARG A 135 -6.86 -2.13 -24.19
CA ARG A 135 -6.33 -3.34 -23.53
C ARG A 135 -5.85 -3.05 -22.10
N LEU A 136 -6.33 -1.98 -21.49
CA LEU A 136 -5.86 -1.56 -20.17
C LEU A 136 -6.08 -2.64 -19.11
N GLU A 137 -7.22 -3.31 -19.14
CA GLU A 137 -7.54 -4.40 -18.21
C GLU A 137 -6.57 -5.57 -18.37
N GLU A 138 -6.40 -6.08 -19.60
CA GLU A 138 -5.42 -7.14 -19.93
C GLU A 138 -3.98 -6.75 -19.51
N LEU A 139 -3.60 -5.48 -19.74
CA LEU A 139 -2.30 -4.95 -19.32
C LEU A 139 -2.15 -4.93 -17.80
N ASN A 140 -3.20 -4.57 -17.07
CA ASN A 140 -3.17 -4.50 -15.61
C ASN A 140 -3.09 -5.91 -15.00
N ASP A 141 -3.86 -6.86 -15.50
CA ASP A 141 -3.83 -8.26 -15.04
C ASP A 141 -2.46 -8.89 -15.32
N ALA A 142 -1.93 -8.72 -16.52
CA ALA A 142 -0.60 -9.19 -16.87
C ALA A 142 0.48 -8.50 -16.03
N PHE A 143 0.37 -7.19 -15.79
CA PHE A 143 1.28 -6.47 -14.90
C PHE A 143 1.25 -7.04 -13.48
N ALA A 144 0.07 -7.30 -12.91
CA ALA A 144 -0.06 -7.83 -11.55
C ALA A 144 0.64 -9.18 -11.40
N ASN A 145 0.40 -10.09 -12.36
CA ASN A 145 1.04 -11.41 -12.39
C ASN A 145 2.57 -11.32 -12.54
N LEU A 146 3.04 -10.49 -13.47
CA LEU A 146 4.48 -10.29 -13.71
C LEU A 146 5.17 -9.63 -12.51
N ALA A 147 4.53 -8.65 -11.89
CA ALA A 147 5.06 -7.96 -10.72
C ALA A 147 5.14 -8.87 -9.49
N LEU A 148 4.12 -9.71 -9.26
CA LEU A 148 4.17 -10.71 -8.19
C LEU A 148 5.29 -11.72 -8.46
N THR A 149 5.39 -12.23 -9.69
CA THR A 149 6.48 -13.13 -10.10
C THR A 149 7.86 -12.47 -9.88
N GLN A 150 8.01 -11.19 -10.23
CA GLN A 150 9.22 -10.44 -9.95
C GLN A 150 9.50 -10.38 -8.46
N ALA A 151 8.52 -10.05 -7.63
CA ALA A 151 8.68 -9.96 -6.18
C ALA A 151 9.19 -11.30 -5.59
N LEU A 152 8.57 -12.41 -5.99
CA LEU A 152 8.98 -13.76 -5.56
C LEU A 152 10.42 -14.08 -6.00
N ARG A 153 10.79 -13.77 -7.25
CA ARG A 153 12.19 -13.93 -7.74
C ARG A 153 13.21 -13.08 -6.96
N GLN A 154 12.76 -12.01 -6.33
CA GLN A 154 13.58 -11.12 -5.51
C GLN A 154 13.58 -11.49 -4.02
N GLY A 155 13.02 -12.66 -3.65
CA GLY A 155 12.95 -13.11 -2.25
C GLY A 155 11.92 -12.35 -1.41
N LEU A 156 10.96 -11.68 -2.05
CA LEU A 156 9.84 -11.04 -1.35
C LEU A 156 8.68 -12.03 -1.28
N LEU A 157 7.95 -11.98 -0.16
CA LEU A 157 6.86 -12.91 0.16
C LEU A 157 7.30 -14.40 0.11
N PRO A 158 8.45 -14.76 0.70
CA PRO A 158 8.97 -16.12 0.67
C PRO A 158 8.03 -17.10 1.38
N THR A 159 7.84 -18.27 0.79
CA THR A 159 6.98 -19.33 1.36
C THR A 159 7.69 -20.14 2.44
N ASP A 160 9.01 -20.25 2.34
CA ASP A 160 9.93 -21.05 3.14
C ASP A 160 10.55 -20.30 4.34
N ALA A 161 10.45 -18.96 4.36
CA ALA A 161 10.95 -18.18 5.49
C ALA A 161 10.18 -18.47 6.79
N ARG A 162 10.88 -18.40 7.91
CA ARG A 162 10.28 -18.56 9.25
C ARG A 162 9.16 -17.54 9.44
N ARG A 163 7.96 -18.03 9.79
CA ARG A 163 6.79 -17.17 10.04
C ARG A 163 6.64 -16.90 11.53
N SER A 164 6.70 -15.62 11.90
CA SER A 164 6.35 -15.15 13.25
C SER A 164 5.13 -14.23 13.16
N TRP A 165 3.98 -14.69 13.65
CA TRP A 165 2.74 -13.89 13.58
C TRP A 165 2.79 -12.65 14.48
N SER A 166 3.59 -12.67 15.54
CA SER A 166 3.80 -11.55 16.45
C SER A 166 4.94 -10.63 16.04
N GLY A 167 5.72 -10.99 15.02
CA GLY A 167 6.83 -10.19 14.51
C GLY A 167 7.16 -10.56 13.07
N PRO A 168 6.21 -10.39 12.12
CA PRO A 168 6.46 -10.70 10.72
C PRO A 168 7.57 -9.79 10.19
N GLN A 169 8.43 -10.34 9.34
CA GLN A 169 9.44 -9.54 8.66
C GLN A 169 8.79 -8.70 7.57
N ARG A 170 9.37 -7.53 7.28
CA ARG A 170 8.81 -6.57 6.32
C ARG A 170 8.58 -7.16 4.93
N HIS A 171 9.50 -8.01 4.47
CA HIS A 171 9.40 -8.65 3.15
C HIS A 171 8.32 -9.74 3.10
N GLN A 172 7.73 -10.15 4.23
CA GLN A 172 6.61 -11.09 4.30
C GLN A 172 5.26 -10.37 4.25
N LEU A 173 5.25 -9.03 4.13
CA LEU A 173 4.04 -8.22 4.13
C LEU A 173 3.92 -7.41 2.84
N ILE A 174 2.69 -7.05 2.51
CA ILE A 174 2.38 -6.04 1.48
C ILE A 174 1.90 -4.77 2.16
N ALA A 175 2.29 -3.61 1.63
CA ALA A 175 1.84 -2.30 2.07
C ALA A 175 1.06 -1.63 0.95
N GLY A 176 -0.11 -1.12 1.28
CA GLY A 176 -0.95 -0.35 0.37
C GLY A 176 -1.32 1.00 0.95
N ASP A 177 -1.62 1.93 0.05
CA ASP A 177 -2.12 3.24 0.40
C ASP A 177 -2.91 3.83 -0.78
N GLY A 178 -3.81 4.76 -0.46
CA GLY A 178 -4.60 5.52 -1.42
C GLY A 178 -3.94 6.86 -1.72
N THR A 179 -3.87 7.24 -3.00
CA THR A 179 -3.35 8.53 -3.42
C THR A 179 -4.32 9.25 -4.33
N VAL A 180 -4.34 10.59 -4.25
CA VAL A 180 -5.11 11.44 -5.16
C VAL A 180 -4.14 12.08 -6.15
N ALA A 181 -4.17 11.64 -7.40
CA ALA A 181 -3.44 12.28 -8.48
C ALA A 181 -4.15 13.57 -8.88
N LYS A 182 -3.50 14.72 -8.63
CA LYS A 182 -4.08 16.05 -8.90
C LYS A 182 -4.50 16.17 -10.36
N SER A 183 -5.68 16.72 -10.60
CA SER A 183 -6.26 16.84 -11.94
C SER A 183 -5.35 17.66 -12.89
N PRO A 184 -5.32 17.35 -14.21
CA PRO A 184 -4.58 18.14 -15.19
C PRO A 184 -5.04 19.60 -15.24
N THR A 185 -6.28 19.86 -14.85
CA THR A 185 -6.93 21.17 -14.83
C THR A 185 -7.47 21.46 -13.42
N LEU A 186 -7.81 22.72 -13.12
CA LEU A 186 -8.60 23.07 -11.94
C LEU A 186 -10.09 23.29 -12.28
N SER A 187 -10.43 23.35 -13.57
CA SER A 187 -11.77 23.64 -14.01
C SER A 187 -12.70 22.44 -13.82
N THR A 188 -13.80 22.65 -13.10
CA THR A 188 -14.90 21.71 -12.94
C THR A 188 -16.01 21.93 -13.97
N THR A 189 -16.04 23.11 -14.60
CA THR A 189 -17.00 23.48 -15.65
C THR A 189 -16.30 23.70 -17.00
N PRO A 190 -16.96 23.39 -18.13
CA PRO A 190 -16.37 23.53 -19.46
C PRO A 190 -16.27 24.99 -19.94
N TYR A 191 -16.94 25.92 -19.25
CA TYR A 191 -16.97 27.34 -19.62
C TYR A 191 -16.86 28.22 -18.37
N SER A 192 -16.18 29.35 -18.49
CA SER A 192 -16.25 30.45 -17.52
C SER A 192 -16.40 31.78 -18.25
N ILE A 193 -17.08 32.74 -17.65
CA ILE A 193 -17.22 34.10 -18.20
C ILE A 193 -16.23 34.99 -17.46
N ASP A 194 -15.41 35.74 -18.20
CA ASP A 194 -14.57 36.78 -17.62
C ASP A 194 -15.48 37.91 -17.09
N PRO A 195 -15.46 38.22 -15.78
CA PRO A 195 -16.39 39.19 -15.20
C PRO A 195 -16.12 40.63 -15.66
N THR A 196 -14.93 40.92 -16.18
CA THR A 196 -14.55 42.27 -16.64
C THR A 196 -14.84 42.45 -18.13
N THR A 197 -14.55 41.42 -18.95
CA THR A 197 -14.64 41.53 -20.42
C THR A 197 -15.89 40.87 -21.00
N GLY A 198 -16.58 40.02 -20.23
CA GLY A 198 -17.67 39.17 -20.72
C GLY A 198 -17.20 38.01 -21.63
N GLU A 199 -15.89 37.83 -21.81
CA GLU A 199 -15.35 36.80 -22.70
C GLU A 199 -15.62 35.39 -22.15
N ILE A 200 -16.18 34.51 -22.98
CA ILE A 200 -16.40 33.10 -22.64
C ILE A 200 -15.11 32.32 -22.87
N ARG A 201 -14.45 31.91 -21.79
CA ARG A 201 -13.28 31.02 -21.82
C ARG A 201 -13.72 29.57 -21.79
N ARG A 202 -13.17 28.76 -22.70
CA ARG A 202 -13.42 27.30 -22.75
C ARG A 202 -12.35 26.56 -21.98
N HIS A 203 -12.78 25.66 -21.11
CA HIS A 203 -11.90 24.82 -20.31
C HIS A 203 -12.09 23.36 -20.68
N ARG A 204 -11.01 22.59 -20.55
CA ARG A 204 -11.11 21.14 -20.60
C ARG A 204 -11.30 20.62 -19.19
N VAL A 205 -12.43 19.98 -18.93
CA VAL A 205 -12.73 19.29 -17.67
C VAL A 205 -12.23 17.85 -17.75
N ASP A 206 -11.69 17.35 -16.65
CA ASP A 206 -11.31 15.94 -16.54
C ASP A 206 -12.48 15.11 -15.97
N PRO A 207 -13.08 14.20 -16.75
CA PRO A 207 -14.25 13.45 -16.32
C PRO A 207 -13.96 12.45 -15.19
N ALA A 208 -12.69 12.11 -14.94
CA ALA A 208 -12.29 11.22 -13.86
C ALA A 208 -11.94 11.95 -12.55
N SER A 209 -11.90 13.28 -12.57
CA SER A 209 -11.54 14.07 -11.40
C SER A 209 -12.78 14.40 -10.58
N SER A 210 -12.64 14.28 -9.26
CA SER A 210 -13.64 14.74 -8.29
C SER A 210 -12.93 15.42 -7.12
N TRP A 211 -13.67 16.18 -6.33
CA TRP A 211 -13.13 16.78 -5.11
C TRP A 211 -12.87 15.67 -4.08
N GLN A 212 -11.61 15.55 -3.69
CA GLN A 212 -11.14 14.54 -2.75
C GLN A 212 -10.54 15.24 -1.53
N LYS A 213 -10.77 14.68 -0.35
CA LYS A 213 -10.12 15.13 0.88
C LYS A 213 -8.68 14.59 0.90
N GLU A 214 -7.68 15.48 0.94
CA GLU A 214 -6.26 15.07 1.09
C GLU A 214 -6.04 14.70 2.57
N GLY A 215 -5.72 13.43 2.84
CA GLY A 215 -5.54 12.93 4.20
C GLY A 215 -4.20 13.36 4.80
N GLY A 216 -4.23 14.11 5.91
CA GLY A 216 -3.04 14.51 6.67
C GLY A 216 -3.27 15.28 7.98
N GLY A 217 -4.48 15.85 8.20
CA GLY A 217 -4.85 16.53 9.45
C GLY A 217 -5.50 15.60 10.48
N ASP A 218 -5.27 15.88 11.76
CA ASP A 218 -5.96 15.21 12.88
C ASP A 218 -7.49 15.41 12.75
N ARG A 219 -8.23 14.31 12.66
CA ARG A 219 -9.68 14.29 12.43
C ARG A 219 -10.50 14.54 13.71
N ASP A 220 -11.45 15.47 13.62
CA ASP A 220 -12.75 15.42 14.30
C ASP A 220 -13.82 14.99 13.28
N GLU A 221 -14.67 14.03 13.64
CA GLU A 221 -15.80 13.56 12.84
C GLU A 221 -17.07 14.30 13.29
N ASP A 222 -17.42 15.41 12.63
CA ASP A 222 -18.80 15.90 12.64
C ASP A 222 -19.21 16.76 11.42
N ASP A 223 -18.32 17.03 10.45
CA ASP A 223 -18.70 17.83 9.29
C ASP A 223 -19.16 17.00 8.09
N LYS A 224 -20.42 17.19 7.72
CA LYS A 224 -20.96 16.81 6.41
C LYS A 224 -20.21 17.56 5.31
N PRO A 225 -19.97 16.94 4.15
CA PRO A 225 -19.26 17.58 3.05
C PRO A 225 -20.06 18.77 2.52
N THR A 226 -19.53 19.98 2.69
CA THR A 226 -19.89 21.14 1.88
C THR A 226 -18.82 21.26 0.79
N ALA A 227 -19.22 21.13 -0.48
CA ALA A 227 -18.36 21.55 -1.58
C ALA A 227 -18.02 23.04 -1.38
N PRO A 228 -16.80 23.51 -1.71
CA PRO A 228 -16.52 24.93 -1.66
C PRO A 228 -17.53 25.65 -2.55
N ALA A 229 -18.27 26.59 -1.96
CA ALA A 229 -19.22 27.44 -2.66
C ALA A 229 -18.52 28.09 -3.86
N GLU A 230 -19.23 28.19 -4.98
CA GLU A 230 -18.77 28.90 -6.17
C GLU A 230 -18.27 30.29 -5.74
N ALA A 231 -16.96 30.52 -5.87
CA ALA A 231 -16.34 31.78 -5.53
C ALA A 231 -16.80 32.84 -6.54
N ASP A 232 -17.83 33.59 -6.17
CA ASP A 232 -18.17 34.86 -6.79
C ASP A 232 -17.06 35.87 -6.49
N SER A 233 -16.69 36.63 -7.51
CA SER A 233 -15.58 37.57 -7.49
C SER A 233 -15.96 38.85 -6.72
N GLY A 234 -15.30 39.14 -5.60
CA GLY A 234 -15.49 40.44 -4.91
C GLY A 234 -14.67 40.67 -3.64
N THR A 235 -13.51 41.31 -3.82
CA THR A 235 -12.93 42.39 -2.98
C THR A 235 -12.60 42.17 -1.48
N SER A 236 -11.28 42.27 -1.20
CA SER A 236 -10.57 42.85 -0.04
C SER A 236 -10.77 42.32 1.40
N GLY A 237 -9.66 41.88 1.97
CA GLY A 237 -9.15 42.40 3.25
C GLY A 237 -9.74 41.82 4.54
N GLY A 238 -9.02 40.87 5.14
CA GLY A 238 -9.22 40.46 6.52
C GLY A 238 -8.46 39.17 6.84
N GLU A 239 -7.26 39.30 7.42
CA GLU A 239 -6.56 38.19 8.06
C GLU A 239 -7.46 37.59 9.15
N LYS A 240 -7.86 36.32 8.99
CA LYS A 240 -8.31 35.48 10.08
C LYS A 240 -7.28 34.38 10.29
N GLU A 241 -6.56 34.50 11.39
CA GLU A 241 -5.72 33.45 11.95
C GLU A 241 -6.58 32.26 12.42
N GLY A 242 -6.11 31.05 12.13
CA GLY A 242 -6.32 29.89 13.01
C GLY A 242 -7.62 29.10 12.86
N GLY A 243 -7.84 28.46 11.71
CA GLY A 243 -8.76 27.32 11.57
C GLY A 243 -8.28 26.46 10.41
N GLY A 244 -7.88 25.21 10.66
CA GLY A 244 -7.35 24.32 9.64
C GLY A 244 -8.44 23.89 8.65
N GLU A 245 -8.72 24.71 7.64
CA GLU A 245 -9.53 24.31 6.49
C GLU A 245 -8.87 23.10 5.82
N GLU A 246 -9.59 21.99 5.77
CA GLU A 246 -9.12 20.75 5.17
C GLU A 246 -8.86 20.96 3.68
N ALA A 247 -7.63 20.73 3.23
CA ALA A 247 -7.25 20.94 1.84
C ALA A 247 -7.96 19.93 0.92
N MET A 248 -9.05 20.37 0.30
CA MET A 248 -9.72 19.64 -0.76
C MET A 248 -8.88 19.70 -2.04
N VAL A 249 -8.71 18.55 -2.69
CA VAL A 249 -7.92 18.39 -3.91
C VAL A 249 -8.79 17.83 -5.01
N LEU A 250 -8.90 18.57 -6.12
CA LEU A 250 -9.50 18.04 -7.34
C LEU A 250 -8.54 17.06 -8.00
N GLY A 251 -8.95 15.80 -8.16
CA GLY A 251 -8.13 14.78 -8.78
C GLY A 251 -8.78 13.42 -8.85
N THR A 252 -7.97 12.45 -9.27
CA THR A 252 -8.40 11.06 -9.46
C THR A 252 -7.69 10.16 -8.48
N LYS A 253 -8.44 9.27 -7.84
CA LYS A 253 -7.95 8.47 -6.73
C LYS A 253 -7.50 7.09 -7.19
N PHE A 254 -6.37 6.62 -6.66
CA PHE A 254 -5.81 5.31 -6.94
C PHE A 254 -5.39 4.62 -5.65
N VAL A 255 -5.56 3.30 -5.59
CA VAL A 255 -4.94 2.45 -4.58
C VAL A 255 -3.77 1.72 -5.23
N VAL A 256 -2.63 1.65 -4.53
CA VAL A 256 -1.46 0.89 -5.00
C VAL A 256 -0.92 0.03 -3.86
N PHE A 257 -0.61 -1.23 -4.17
CA PHE A 257 0.09 -2.14 -3.27
C PHE A 257 1.52 -2.40 -3.72
N SER A 258 2.41 -2.55 -2.75
CA SER A 258 3.80 -2.92 -2.98
C SER A 258 4.32 -3.81 -1.86
N THR A 259 5.39 -4.53 -2.15
CA THR A 259 6.21 -5.21 -1.14
C THR A 259 7.66 -4.81 -1.31
N ARG A 260 8.46 -4.96 -0.26
CA ARG A 260 9.81 -4.42 -0.23
C ARG A 260 10.75 -5.16 0.72
N HIS A 261 12.01 -5.25 0.29
CA HIS A 261 13.15 -5.55 1.15
C HIS A 261 13.79 -4.28 1.75
N ARG A 262 14.53 -4.40 2.87
CA ARG A 262 15.14 -3.24 3.56
C ARG A 262 16.05 -2.35 2.69
N GLY A 263 16.64 -2.89 1.61
CA GLY A 263 17.53 -2.14 0.70
C GLY A 263 16.85 -1.01 -0.09
N TYR A 264 17.65 -0.03 -0.55
CA TYR A 264 17.17 1.06 -1.43
C TYR A 264 16.73 0.55 -2.80
N PHE A 265 15.65 1.14 -3.32
CA PHE A 265 15.05 0.75 -4.60
C PHE A 265 14.74 -0.76 -4.69
N ARG A 266 14.51 -1.45 -3.57
CA ARG A 266 14.09 -2.87 -3.50
C ARG A 266 12.60 -3.06 -3.29
N ARG A 267 11.83 -2.11 -3.82
CA ARG A 267 10.37 -2.18 -3.79
C ARG A 267 9.90 -2.74 -5.12
N VAL A 268 8.95 -3.66 -5.04
CA VAL A 268 8.18 -4.11 -6.19
C VAL A 268 6.74 -3.68 -5.97
N PHE A 269 6.23 -2.84 -6.87
CA PHE A 269 4.81 -2.49 -6.92
C PHE A 269 4.06 -3.66 -7.55
N LEU A 270 3.07 -4.17 -6.84
CA LEU A 270 2.40 -5.43 -7.16
C LEU A 270 1.13 -5.21 -7.98
N ASN A 271 0.31 -4.25 -7.57
CA ASN A 271 -0.96 -3.99 -8.24
C ASN A 271 -1.44 -2.56 -7.95
N TYR A 272 -2.32 -2.03 -8.81
CA TYR A 272 -2.99 -0.76 -8.61
C TYR A 272 -4.39 -0.76 -9.22
N ARG A 273 -5.28 0.11 -8.71
CA ARG A 273 -6.60 0.31 -9.30
C ARG A 273 -7.08 1.73 -9.08
N HIS A 274 -7.79 2.25 -10.07
CA HIS A 274 -8.56 3.49 -9.96
C HIS A 274 -9.72 3.29 -8.98
N VAL A 275 -10.02 4.31 -8.18
CA VAL A 275 -11.21 4.34 -7.31
C VAL A 275 -12.23 5.28 -7.93
N PRO A 276 -13.31 4.76 -8.52
CA PRO A 276 -14.42 5.58 -8.98
C PRO A 276 -14.97 6.48 -7.86
N HIS A 277 -15.39 7.69 -8.22
CA HIS A 277 -15.92 8.66 -7.26
C HIS A 277 -17.21 8.19 -6.55
N ASP A 278 -17.97 7.32 -7.21
CA ASP A 278 -19.23 6.70 -6.80
C ASP A 278 -19.06 5.26 -6.31
N GLN A 279 -17.82 4.83 -6.07
CA GLN A 279 -17.51 3.47 -5.63
C GLN A 279 -18.19 3.15 -4.29
N GLU A 280 -19.04 2.12 -4.28
CA GLU A 280 -19.60 1.57 -3.05
C GLU A 280 -18.48 1.04 -2.14
N GLY A 281 -18.56 1.39 -0.85
CA GLY A 281 -17.48 1.13 0.12
C GLY A 281 -16.21 1.98 -0.08
N GLY A 282 -16.19 2.84 -1.10
CA GLY A 282 -15.11 3.78 -1.39
C GLY A 282 -13.75 3.11 -1.63
N GLU A 283 -12.69 3.82 -1.25
CA GLU A 283 -11.30 3.35 -1.37
C GLU A 283 -11.07 2.02 -0.63
N ALA A 284 -11.69 1.83 0.53
CA ALA A 284 -11.46 0.67 1.37
C ALA A 284 -11.93 -0.64 0.72
N ALA A 285 -13.05 -0.62 -0.01
CA ALA A 285 -13.52 -1.78 -0.77
C ALA A 285 -12.52 -2.16 -1.88
N VAL A 286 -12.13 -1.17 -2.70
CA VAL A 286 -11.14 -1.37 -3.78
C VAL A 286 -9.82 -1.89 -3.23
N ALA A 287 -9.33 -1.29 -2.14
CA ALA A 287 -8.09 -1.73 -1.51
C ALA A 287 -8.17 -3.15 -0.92
N LEU A 288 -9.30 -3.52 -0.34
CA LEU A 288 -9.51 -4.86 0.20
C LEU A 288 -9.50 -5.91 -0.92
N ASP A 289 -10.17 -5.65 -2.04
CA ASP A 289 -10.17 -6.54 -3.20
C ASP A 289 -8.77 -6.75 -3.76
N LEU A 290 -8.00 -5.66 -3.92
CA LEU A 290 -6.61 -5.75 -4.38
C LEU A 290 -5.74 -6.55 -3.40
N ALA A 291 -5.88 -6.29 -2.10
CA ALA A 291 -5.12 -6.99 -1.09
C ALA A 291 -5.43 -8.49 -1.07
N CYS A 292 -6.72 -8.85 -1.17
CA CYS A 292 -7.16 -10.25 -1.21
C CYS A 292 -6.61 -10.97 -2.45
N ALA A 293 -6.71 -10.35 -3.63
CA ALA A 293 -6.13 -10.93 -4.86
C ALA A 293 -4.64 -11.23 -4.71
N ILE A 294 -3.86 -10.34 -4.09
CA ILE A 294 -2.43 -10.59 -3.85
C ILE A 294 -2.20 -11.69 -2.80
N ILE A 295 -2.97 -11.69 -1.71
CA ILE A 295 -2.85 -12.70 -0.63
C ILE A 295 -3.17 -14.11 -1.11
N ASP A 296 -4.21 -14.22 -1.94
CA ASP A 296 -4.72 -15.50 -2.41
C ASP A 296 -3.73 -16.14 -3.41
N GLU A 297 -2.96 -15.33 -4.15
CA GLU A 297 -1.89 -15.79 -5.06
C GLU A 297 -0.52 -15.95 -4.38
N ALA A 298 -0.25 -15.21 -3.29
CA ALA A 298 1.06 -15.21 -2.62
C ALA A 298 1.01 -15.93 -1.26
N GLU A 299 1.27 -17.25 -1.27
CA GLU A 299 1.22 -18.07 -0.04
C GLU A 299 2.15 -17.57 1.09
N GLY A 300 3.31 -17.01 0.73
CA GLY A 300 4.27 -16.44 1.67
C GLY A 300 3.88 -15.05 2.22
N CYS A 301 2.84 -14.42 1.68
CA CYS A 301 2.31 -13.17 2.21
C CYS A 301 1.62 -13.42 3.56
N MET A 302 2.20 -12.90 4.64
CA MET A 302 1.65 -13.01 5.99
C MET A 302 0.57 -11.99 6.29
N GLY A 303 0.49 -10.89 5.54
CA GLY A 303 -0.50 -9.85 5.82
C GLY A 303 -0.30 -8.52 5.11
N VAL A 304 -1.15 -7.59 5.49
CA VAL A 304 -1.33 -6.29 4.85
C VAL A 304 -1.03 -5.17 5.84
N LEU A 305 -0.31 -4.15 5.39
CA LEU A 305 -0.24 -2.85 6.04
C LEU A 305 -1.13 -1.90 5.24
N TYR A 306 -2.09 -1.28 5.91
CA TYR A 306 -2.97 -0.28 5.30
C TYR A 306 -3.35 0.76 6.36
N ASP A 307 -3.69 1.98 5.92
CA ASP A 307 -4.16 3.02 6.84
C ASP A 307 -5.48 2.62 7.53
N GLY A 308 -5.91 3.42 8.51
CA GLY A 308 -7.18 3.33 9.22
C GLY A 308 -8.43 3.49 8.35
N ALA A 309 -8.32 3.50 7.01
CA ALA A 309 -9.46 3.28 6.12
C ALA A 309 -10.06 1.88 6.32
N PHE A 310 -9.24 0.87 6.62
CA PHE A 310 -9.75 -0.45 6.96
C PHE A 310 -10.37 -0.47 8.36
N ARG A 311 -11.65 -0.85 8.39
CA ARG A 311 -12.47 -1.06 9.61
C ARG A 311 -12.69 -2.55 9.88
N GLY A 312 -13.47 -2.86 10.91
CA GLY A 312 -13.76 -4.20 11.42
C GLY A 312 -14.20 -5.18 10.35
N MET A 313 -15.07 -4.79 9.42
CA MET A 313 -15.48 -5.65 8.31
C MET A 313 -14.30 -6.05 7.40
N HIS A 314 -13.37 -5.12 7.14
CA HIS A 314 -12.19 -5.37 6.31
C HIS A 314 -11.14 -6.22 7.06
N ARG A 315 -10.95 -5.93 8.35
CA ARG A 315 -10.10 -6.71 9.26
C ARG A 315 -10.56 -8.16 9.35
N ASP A 316 -11.86 -8.36 9.48
CA ASP A 316 -12.46 -9.69 9.55
C ASP A 316 -12.15 -10.52 8.28
N VAL A 317 -12.33 -9.91 7.10
CA VAL A 317 -12.04 -10.55 5.80
C VAL A 317 -10.58 -11.01 5.68
N ILE A 318 -9.62 -10.18 6.10
CA ILE A 318 -8.18 -10.53 6.08
C ILE A 318 -7.84 -11.57 7.16
N ALA A 319 -8.39 -11.43 8.37
CA ALA A 319 -8.12 -12.34 9.48
C ALA A 319 -8.68 -13.75 9.22
N ARG A 320 -9.87 -13.87 8.60
CA ARG A 320 -10.47 -15.15 8.19
C ARG A 320 -9.65 -15.90 7.14
N ARG A 321 -8.96 -15.18 6.25
CA ARG A 321 -7.92 -15.72 5.34
C ARG A 321 -6.64 -16.15 6.07
N GLY A 322 -6.59 -16.02 7.39
CA GLY A 322 -5.44 -16.40 8.19
C GLY A 322 -4.24 -15.48 8.00
N ARG A 323 -4.49 -14.22 7.61
CA ARG A 323 -3.47 -13.19 7.43
C ARG A 323 -3.57 -12.11 8.50
N LEU A 324 -2.51 -11.33 8.65
CA LEU A 324 -2.46 -10.16 9.53
C LEU A 324 -3.00 -8.94 8.78
N LEU A 325 -3.73 -8.09 9.48
CA LEU A 325 -3.89 -6.70 9.09
C LEU A 325 -3.22 -5.79 10.13
N ILE A 326 -2.19 -5.09 9.70
CA ILE A 326 -1.48 -4.09 10.49
C ILE A 326 -2.06 -2.72 10.13
N ASN A 327 -2.99 -2.23 10.95
CA ASN A 327 -3.58 -0.92 10.80
C ASN A 327 -3.72 -0.20 12.14
N LYS A 328 -4.02 1.11 12.11
CA LYS A 328 -4.32 1.86 13.33
C LYS A 328 -5.68 1.47 13.89
N GLN A 329 -5.86 1.63 15.19
CA GLN A 329 -7.21 1.63 15.75
C GLN A 329 -7.96 2.89 15.29
N HIS A 330 -9.24 2.76 14.96
CA HIS A 330 -10.03 3.91 14.53
C HIS A 330 -10.06 4.98 15.64
N LYS A 331 -9.89 6.24 15.27
CA LYS A 331 -10.06 7.37 16.20
C LYS A 331 -11.49 7.37 16.74
N GLY A 332 -11.67 7.73 18.01
CA GLY A 332 -12.98 7.72 18.66
C GLY A 332 -13.45 6.36 19.19
N ALA A 333 -12.66 5.29 19.03
CA ALA A 333 -12.96 3.97 19.61
C ALA A 333 -13.11 4.04 21.13
N LYS A 334 -14.35 3.99 21.63
CA LYS A 334 -14.63 3.96 23.06
C LYS A 334 -14.34 2.58 23.64
N PRO A 335 -13.90 2.48 24.91
CA PRO A 335 -13.78 1.19 25.56
C PRO A 335 -15.11 0.45 25.60
N ARG A 336 -15.08 -0.86 25.34
CA ARG A 336 -16.29 -1.71 25.41
C ARG A 336 -16.04 -2.95 26.25
N TYR A 337 -16.98 -3.25 27.13
CA TYR A 337 -16.99 -4.49 27.90
C TYR A 337 -17.00 -5.69 26.96
N ILE A 338 -16.15 -6.67 27.26
CA ILE A 338 -16.04 -7.92 26.51
C ILE A 338 -16.83 -9.00 27.26
N ARG A 339 -16.40 -9.29 28.50
CA ARG A 339 -16.96 -10.33 29.36
C ARG A 339 -16.36 -10.26 30.76
N THR A 340 -16.97 -10.98 31.71
CA THR A 340 -16.36 -11.28 33.00
C THR A 340 -15.85 -12.71 32.98
N VAL A 341 -14.59 -12.91 33.36
CA VAL A 341 -14.00 -14.24 33.54
C VAL A 341 -13.88 -14.55 35.03
N SER A 342 -14.09 -15.81 35.40
CA SER A 342 -14.06 -16.26 36.80
C SER A 342 -13.04 -17.36 36.99
N TYR A 343 -12.18 -17.21 38.00
CA TYR A 343 -11.17 -18.20 38.39
C TYR A 343 -11.35 -18.52 39.87
N GLY A 344 -12.09 -19.59 40.17
CA GLY A 344 -12.48 -19.92 41.54
C GLY A 344 -13.27 -18.76 42.18
N ARG A 345 -12.65 -18.06 43.12
CA ARG A 345 -13.25 -16.92 43.83
C ARG A 345 -12.89 -15.54 43.25
N CYS A 346 -12.08 -15.50 42.19
CA CYS A 346 -11.68 -14.26 41.52
C CYS A 346 -12.61 -13.98 40.34
N ARG A 347 -13.00 -12.72 40.15
CA ARG A 347 -13.76 -12.24 38.99
C ARG A 347 -13.02 -11.08 38.37
N HIS A 348 -12.84 -11.13 37.06
CA HIS A 348 -12.09 -10.13 36.31
C HIS A 348 -12.94 -9.64 35.15
N GLU A 349 -13.19 -8.32 35.10
CA GLU A 349 -13.91 -7.70 34.00
C GLU A 349 -12.94 -7.36 32.86
N LEU A 350 -13.15 -7.97 31.70
CA LEU A 350 -12.36 -7.74 30.51
C LEU A 350 -13.02 -6.68 29.62
N TRP A 351 -12.21 -5.72 29.18
CA TRP A 351 -12.62 -4.60 28.35
C TRP A 351 -11.71 -4.48 27.13
N SER A 352 -12.25 -4.01 26.02
CA SER A 352 -11.48 -3.59 24.86
C SER A 352 -11.16 -2.10 24.99
N SER A 353 -9.92 -1.71 24.74
CA SER A 353 -9.51 -0.30 24.64
C SER A 353 -8.29 -0.21 23.72
N GLY A 354 -8.26 0.77 22.81
CA GLY A 354 -7.13 0.98 21.90
C GLY A 354 -6.76 -0.24 21.04
N GLY A 355 -7.72 -1.11 20.72
CA GLY A 355 -7.45 -2.35 19.95
C GLY A 355 -6.89 -3.51 20.80
N ARG A 356 -6.87 -3.39 22.13
CA ARG A 356 -6.24 -4.35 23.06
C ARG A 356 -7.18 -4.73 24.21
N VAL A 357 -7.00 -5.93 24.76
CA VAL A 357 -7.71 -6.38 25.97
C VAL A 357 -7.10 -5.76 27.22
N HIS A 358 -7.96 -5.22 28.08
CA HIS A 358 -7.66 -4.63 29.36
C HIS A 358 -8.49 -5.31 30.46
N GLU A 359 -7.99 -5.27 31.68
CA GLU A 359 -8.76 -5.54 32.88
C GLU A 359 -9.20 -4.23 33.51
N ARG A 360 -10.44 -4.17 34.01
CA ARG A 360 -10.90 -3.05 34.83
C ARG A 360 -10.38 -3.21 36.25
N ALA A 361 -9.58 -2.26 36.70
CA ALA A 361 -9.11 -2.16 38.08
C ALA A 361 -9.86 -1.02 38.79
N PHE A 362 -10.35 -1.30 40.00
CA PHE A 362 -10.97 -0.31 40.87
C PHE A 362 -9.89 0.36 41.72
N LEU A 363 -10.02 1.68 41.88
CA LEU A 363 -9.15 2.50 42.71
C LEU A 363 -9.82 2.76 44.07
N ASP A 364 -9.03 3.10 45.08
CA ASP A 364 -9.52 3.32 46.45
C ASP A 364 -10.50 4.51 46.57
N ASP A 365 -10.48 5.41 45.59
CA ASP A 365 -11.40 6.56 45.49
C ASP A 365 -12.77 6.20 44.88
N GLY A 366 -13.02 4.91 44.60
CA GLY A 366 -14.25 4.41 43.98
C GLY A 366 -14.31 4.57 42.46
N THR A 367 -13.28 5.15 41.83
CA THR A 367 -13.17 5.21 40.37
C THR A 367 -12.55 3.91 39.82
N SER A 368 -12.47 3.78 38.49
CA SER A 368 -11.86 2.61 37.87
C SER A 368 -11.01 3.01 36.67
N THR A 369 -9.93 2.28 36.47
CA THR A 369 -9.04 2.41 35.31
C THR A 369 -8.99 1.10 34.52
N LEU A 370 -8.54 1.18 33.26
CA LEU A 370 -8.31 0.02 32.41
C LEU A 370 -6.82 -0.25 32.34
N LEU A 371 -6.40 -1.42 32.82
CA LEU A 371 -5.01 -1.86 32.78
C LEU A 371 -4.82 -2.85 31.63
N PRO A 372 -3.88 -2.61 30.69
CA PRO A 372 -3.65 -3.52 29.58
C PRO A 372 -3.18 -4.88 30.08
N LEU A 373 -3.80 -5.96 29.59
CA LEU A 373 -3.36 -7.30 29.94
C LEU A 373 -2.15 -7.71 29.08
N PRO A 374 -1.05 -8.21 29.69
CA PRO A 374 0.10 -8.74 28.96
C PRO A 374 -0.32 -9.86 28.02
N VAL A 375 0.11 -9.78 26.75
CA VAL A 375 -0.09 -10.85 25.78
C VAL A 375 1.15 -11.72 25.80
N ARG A 376 1.02 -13.01 26.14
CA ARG A 376 2.14 -13.96 26.05
C ARG A 376 2.33 -14.52 24.64
N ARG A 377 1.23 -14.71 23.91
CA ARG A 377 1.25 -15.32 22.59
C ARG A 377 0.11 -14.83 21.71
N LEU A 378 0.41 -14.55 20.45
CA LEU A 378 -0.59 -14.48 19.38
C LEU A 378 -0.74 -15.88 18.76
N GLU A 379 -1.91 -16.48 18.91
CA GLU A 379 -2.21 -17.82 18.44
C GLU A 379 -3.13 -17.75 17.22
N ARG A 380 -2.74 -18.43 16.13
CA ARG A 380 -3.56 -18.63 14.93
C ARG A 380 -3.96 -20.10 14.86
N ARG A 381 -5.26 -20.37 14.72
CA ARG A 381 -5.81 -21.71 14.53
C ARG A 381 -6.54 -21.80 13.19
N ALA A 382 -6.24 -22.83 12.41
CA ALA A 382 -7.02 -23.15 11.23
C ALA A 382 -8.32 -23.86 11.62
N SER A 383 -9.37 -23.63 10.83
CA SER A 383 -10.61 -24.39 10.79
C SER A 383 -10.88 -24.77 9.33
N ALA A 384 -11.87 -25.62 9.06
CA ALA A 384 -12.12 -26.18 7.73
C ALA A 384 -12.16 -25.12 6.59
N HIS A 385 -12.70 -23.93 6.86
CA HIS A 385 -12.87 -22.86 5.86
C HIS A 385 -12.42 -21.47 6.32
N SER A 386 -11.81 -21.34 7.50
CA SER A 386 -11.48 -20.04 8.10
C SER A 386 -10.35 -20.15 9.10
N HIS A 387 -9.83 -19.03 9.57
CA HIS A 387 -8.85 -18.96 10.64
C HIS A 387 -9.42 -18.21 11.84
N ARG A 388 -9.02 -18.65 13.04
CA ARG A 388 -9.34 -18.00 14.30
C ARG A 388 -8.06 -17.51 14.96
N TRP A 389 -8.17 -16.36 15.61
CA TRP A 389 -7.03 -15.69 16.24
C TRP A 389 -7.30 -15.45 17.71
N TYR A 390 -6.27 -15.61 18.53
CA TYR A 390 -6.38 -15.46 19.96
C TYR A 390 -5.16 -14.76 20.54
N HIS A 391 -5.39 -13.94 21.55
CA HIS A 391 -4.35 -13.53 22.50
C HIS A 391 -4.40 -14.48 23.70
N LEU A 392 -3.25 -15.09 24.01
CA LEU A 392 -3.05 -15.73 25.31
C LEU A 392 -2.58 -14.66 26.29
N LEU A 393 -3.44 -14.33 27.24
CA LEU A 393 -3.28 -13.24 28.19
C LEU A 393 -2.86 -13.77 29.56
N THR A 394 -2.09 -12.97 30.30
CA THR A 394 -1.88 -13.17 31.73
C THR A 394 -2.70 -12.14 32.52
N ILE A 395 -3.71 -12.61 33.25
CA ILE A 395 -4.47 -11.81 34.21
C ILE A 395 -3.72 -11.80 35.53
N ILE A 396 -3.33 -10.61 35.98
CA ILE A 396 -2.54 -10.43 37.20
C ILE A 396 -3.51 -10.35 38.38
N CYS A 397 -3.63 -11.44 39.15
CA CYS A 397 -4.51 -11.50 40.30
C CYS A 397 -3.72 -11.63 41.61
N PRO A 398 -4.16 -10.99 42.72
CA PRO A 398 -3.54 -11.20 44.04
C PRO A 398 -3.51 -12.66 44.51
N ARG A 399 -4.39 -13.51 43.97
CA ARG A 399 -4.43 -14.95 44.28
C ARG A 399 -3.54 -15.81 43.36
N GLY A 400 -2.69 -15.17 42.57
CA GLY A 400 -1.82 -15.80 41.59
C GLY A 400 -2.26 -15.47 40.15
N PRO A 401 -1.33 -15.44 39.18
CA PRO A 401 -1.66 -15.12 37.79
C PRO A 401 -2.57 -16.18 37.17
N HIS A 402 -3.48 -15.75 36.31
CA HIS A 402 -4.36 -16.63 35.54
C HIS A 402 -4.08 -16.51 34.04
N GLU A 403 -4.11 -17.63 33.33
CA GLU A 403 -4.03 -17.63 31.88
C GLU A 403 -5.43 -17.58 31.28
N HIS A 404 -5.62 -16.70 30.29
CA HIS A 404 -6.87 -16.56 29.56
C HIS A 404 -6.62 -16.56 28.06
N ARG A 405 -7.48 -17.22 27.29
CA ARG A 405 -7.46 -17.15 25.83
C ARG A 405 -8.61 -16.27 25.36
N GLU A 406 -8.29 -15.08 24.87
CA GLU A 406 -9.30 -14.16 24.32
C GLU A 406 -9.25 -14.14 22.78
N PRO A 407 -10.37 -14.39 22.08
CA PRO A 407 -10.42 -14.24 20.63
C PRO A 407 -10.24 -12.78 20.18
N VAL A 408 -9.57 -12.59 19.04
CA VAL A 408 -9.28 -11.28 18.42
C VAL A 408 -9.40 -11.34 16.90
N GLY A 409 -9.45 -10.18 16.23
CA GLY A 409 -9.31 -10.05 14.77
C GLY A 409 -10.47 -10.53 13.90
N VAL A 410 -11.30 -11.47 14.37
CA VAL A 410 -12.45 -12.03 13.65
C VAL A 410 -13.72 -11.76 14.46
N THR A 411 -14.75 -11.23 13.81
CA THR A 411 -16.10 -11.04 14.38
C THR A 411 -16.92 -12.28 14.05
N THR A 412 -17.30 -13.07 15.06
CA THR A 412 -18.09 -14.29 14.80
C THR A 412 -19.55 -13.99 14.46
N THR A 413 -20.10 -14.70 13.48
CA THR A 413 -21.51 -14.59 13.07
C THR A 413 -22.40 -15.62 13.75
N ALA A 414 -23.73 -15.48 13.62
CA ALA A 414 -24.69 -16.48 14.09
C ALA A 414 -24.36 -17.87 13.51
N GLY A 415 -24.44 -18.91 14.35
CA GLY A 415 -24.11 -20.30 13.99
C GLY A 415 -22.62 -20.66 14.06
N GLU A 416 -21.70 -19.71 14.25
CA GLU A 416 -20.27 -20.01 14.47
C GLU A 416 -19.95 -20.36 15.94
N ARG A 417 -20.91 -20.10 16.84
CA ARG A 417 -20.90 -20.38 18.28
C ARG A 417 -22.30 -20.80 18.74
N ASP A 418 -22.39 -21.24 19.98
CA ASP A 418 -23.67 -21.48 20.65
C ASP A 418 -24.58 -20.25 20.59
N GLU A 419 -25.90 -20.48 20.57
CA GLU A 419 -26.92 -19.45 20.43
C GLU A 419 -26.73 -18.32 21.45
N GLY A 420 -26.78 -17.07 20.96
CA GLY A 420 -26.61 -15.87 21.78
C GLY A 420 -25.16 -15.58 22.21
N GLN A 421 -24.18 -16.38 21.79
CA GLN A 421 -22.77 -16.18 22.16
C GLN A 421 -21.89 -15.61 21.04
N SER A 422 -22.42 -15.45 19.82
CA SER A 422 -21.65 -14.85 18.74
C SER A 422 -21.50 -13.34 18.94
N ASP A 423 -20.38 -12.80 18.45
CA ASP A 423 -20.12 -11.36 18.39
C ASP A 423 -21.25 -10.57 17.69
N ALA A 424 -21.90 -11.14 16.66
CA ALA A 424 -23.04 -10.53 15.99
C ALA A 424 -24.28 -10.45 16.90
N GLU A 425 -24.60 -11.52 17.63
CA GLU A 425 -25.75 -11.55 18.56
C GLU A 425 -25.51 -10.68 19.81
N THR A 426 -24.26 -10.63 20.29
CA THR A 426 -23.86 -9.82 21.46
C THR A 426 -23.58 -8.35 21.12
N GLY A 427 -23.58 -7.98 19.83
CA GLY A 427 -23.28 -6.62 19.37
C GLY A 427 -21.81 -6.19 19.60
N PHE A 428 -20.91 -7.13 19.87
CA PHE A 428 -19.48 -6.88 20.07
C PHE A 428 -18.71 -7.19 18.78
N HIS A 429 -18.64 -6.23 17.86
CA HIS A 429 -17.88 -6.37 16.61
C HIS A 429 -16.37 -6.50 16.87
N ARG A 430 -15.90 -7.72 17.13
CA ARG A 430 -14.58 -8.01 17.66
C ARG A 430 -13.44 -7.50 16.78
N ALA A 431 -13.54 -7.67 15.47
CA ALA A 431 -12.55 -7.15 14.53
C ALA A 431 -12.45 -5.59 14.55
N GLU A 432 -13.53 -4.90 14.96
CA GLU A 432 -13.52 -3.44 15.13
C GLU A 432 -12.75 -3.02 16.39
N HIS A 433 -12.83 -3.81 17.46
CA HIS A 433 -12.37 -3.43 18.80
C HIS A 433 -11.07 -4.11 19.27
N LEU A 434 -10.68 -5.25 18.68
CA LEU A 434 -9.51 -6.02 19.07
C LEU A 434 -8.65 -6.37 17.86
N LEU A 435 -7.43 -5.81 17.85
CA LEU A 435 -6.43 -6.01 16.79
C LEU A 435 -5.60 -7.27 17.06
N GLN A 436 -5.15 -7.94 15.98
CA GLN A 436 -4.19 -9.04 16.09
C GLN A 436 -2.86 -8.55 16.68
N ILE A 437 -2.39 -7.38 16.25
CA ILE A 437 -1.25 -6.65 16.81
C ILE A 437 -1.74 -5.25 17.22
N PRO A 438 -1.85 -4.93 18.52
CA PRO A 438 -2.42 -3.67 18.97
C PRO A 438 -1.59 -2.43 18.62
N ASP A 439 -2.26 -1.33 18.25
CA ASP A 439 -1.67 -0.07 17.76
C ASP A 439 -0.66 0.55 18.74
N ASN A 440 -0.99 0.57 20.03
CA ASN A 440 -0.16 1.19 21.05
C ASN A 440 0.95 0.25 21.58
N THR A 441 1.68 -0.44 20.71
CA THR A 441 2.73 -1.41 21.09
C THR A 441 4.04 -1.18 20.33
N ALA A 442 5.17 -1.67 20.87
CA ALA A 442 6.47 -1.58 20.21
C ALA A 442 6.51 -2.34 18.87
N VAL A 443 5.89 -3.53 18.84
CA VAL A 443 5.78 -4.35 17.63
C VAL A 443 4.99 -3.60 16.54
N HIS A 444 3.80 -3.09 16.85
CA HIS A 444 3.02 -2.34 15.86
C HIS A 444 3.80 -1.15 15.34
N GLN A 445 4.45 -0.38 16.21
CA GLN A 445 5.23 0.77 15.81
C GLN A 445 6.35 0.41 14.81
N THR A 446 6.99 -0.74 14.99
CA THR A 446 8.04 -1.24 14.09
C THR A 446 7.46 -1.67 12.74
N LEU A 447 6.35 -2.39 12.75
CA LEU A 447 5.70 -2.88 11.54
C LEU A 447 5.04 -1.75 10.75
N TYR A 448 4.26 -0.91 11.41
CA TYR A 448 3.47 0.16 10.81
C TYR A 448 4.33 1.28 10.21
N GLY A 449 5.56 1.48 10.72
CA GLY A 449 6.57 2.33 10.04
C GLY A 449 6.86 1.87 8.61
N GLY A 450 6.55 0.61 8.28
CA GLY A 450 6.55 0.08 6.94
C GLY A 450 5.65 0.82 5.94
N ARG A 451 4.66 1.61 6.41
CA ARG A 451 3.78 2.45 5.60
C ARG A 451 4.46 3.67 4.98
N GLU A 452 5.41 4.31 5.68
CA GLU A 452 6.11 5.52 5.18
C GLU A 452 6.71 5.29 3.79
N ASP A 453 6.93 4.03 3.45
CA ASP A 453 7.31 3.60 2.13
C ASP A 453 6.27 3.85 1.04
N THR A 454 5.00 3.45 1.21
CA THR A 454 3.98 3.68 0.18
C THR A 454 3.82 5.17 -0.08
N GLU A 455 3.81 5.98 0.99
CA GLU A 455 3.84 7.45 0.92
C GLU A 455 5.07 7.99 0.17
N ALA A 456 6.27 7.45 0.44
CA ALA A 456 7.47 7.82 -0.31
C ALA A 456 7.37 7.45 -1.80
N GLY A 457 6.64 6.37 -2.13
CA GLY A 457 6.35 5.99 -3.51
C GLY A 457 5.46 7.00 -4.22
N PHE A 458 4.39 7.43 -3.55
CA PHE A 458 3.50 8.46 -4.08
C PHE A 458 4.13 9.84 -4.15
N SER A 459 4.96 10.21 -3.17
CA SER A 459 5.74 11.45 -3.27
C SER A 459 6.67 11.43 -4.51
N GLN A 460 7.23 10.27 -4.87
CA GLN A 460 7.99 10.13 -6.11
C GLN A 460 7.09 10.20 -7.35
N PHE A 461 5.90 9.60 -7.31
CA PHE A 461 4.92 9.70 -8.40
C PHE A 461 4.54 11.16 -8.66
N ASP A 462 4.11 11.90 -7.63
CA ASP A 462 3.73 13.31 -7.77
C ASP A 462 4.89 14.17 -8.28
N ARG A 463 6.11 13.97 -7.76
CA ARG A 463 7.31 14.68 -8.24
C ARG A 463 7.68 14.32 -9.67
N SER A 464 7.32 13.12 -10.14
CA SER A 464 7.54 12.72 -11.52
C SER A 464 6.59 13.45 -12.46
N LEU A 465 5.41 13.85 -12.01
CA LEU A 465 4.42 14.50 -12.86
C LEU A 465 4.76 15.98 -13.12
N TRP A 466 4.49 16.45 -14.35
CA TRP A 466 4.64 17.87 -14.70
C TRP A 466 3.73 18.73 -13.81
N ASN A 467 4.29 19.75 -13.16
CA ASN A 467 3.62 20.58 -12.15
C ASN A 467 2.91 19.78 -11.03
N ARG A 468 3.38 18.56 -10.75
CA ARG A 468 2.74 17.62 -9.80
C ARG A 468 1.26 17.35 -10.10
N ARG A 469 0.90 17.37 -11.38
CA ARG A 469 -0.47 17.14 -11.86
C ARG A 469 -0.49 16.05 -12.90
N MET A 470 -1.57 15.29 -12.89
CA MET A 470 -1.84 14.28 -13.88
C MET A 470 -1.79 14.89 -15.28
N ILE A 471 -1.17 14.17 -16.21
CA ILE A 471 -0.94 14.64 -17.59
C ILE A 471 -1.75 13.78 -18.59
N ALA A 472 -2.95 13.39 -18.18
CA ALA A 472 -3.90 12.61 -18.95
C ALA A 472 -5.33 12.92 -18.45
N PHE A 473 -6.30 12.83 -19.36
CA PHE A 473 -7.73 13.05 -19.06
C PHE A 473 -8.46 11.72 -19.18
N GLY A 474 -9.37 11.43 -18.26
CA GLY A 474 -10.10 10.17 -18.17
C GLY A 474 -9.34 9.07 -17.42
N ALA A 475 -10.09 8.23 -16.71
CA ALA A 475 -9.55 7.26 -15.76
C ALA A 475 -8.61 6.25 -16.43
N GLU A 476 -8.92 5.83 -17.65
CA GLU A 476 -8.13 4.85 -18.40
C GLU A 476 -6.77 5.42 -18.83
N ALA A 477 -6.78 6.64 -19.37
CA ALA A 477 -5.54 7.28 -19.81
C ALA A 477 -4.63 7.65 -18.62
N GLN A 478 -5.22 7.96 -17.47
CA GLN A 478 -4.50 8.22 -16.22
C GLN A 478 -3.96 6.93 -15.59
N SER A 479 -4.74 5.84 -15.63
CA SER A 479 -4.28 4.52 -15.20
C SER A 479 -3.03 4.09 -15.96
N LEU A 480 -2.97 4.32 -17.28
CA LEU A 480 -1.74 4.11 -18.06
C LEU A 480 -0.55 4.94 -17.54
N VAL A 481 -0.75 6.18 -17.05
CA VAL A 481 0.33 6.97 -16.45
C VAL A 481 0.86 6.30 -15.18
N VAL A 482 -0.05 5.82 -14.33
CA VAL A 482 0.30 5.07 -13.12
C VAL A 482 1.06 3.80 -13.49
N LEU A 483 0.54 2.98 -14.40
CA LEU A 483 1.22 1.78 -14.89
C LEU A 483 2.64 2.07 -15.41
N GLY A 484 2.81 3.11 -16.22
CA GLY A 484 4.12 3.52 -16.73
C GLY A 484 5.09 3.90 -15.62
N PHE A 485 4.62 4.61 -14.59
CA PHE A 485 5.42 4.90 -13.40
C PHE A 485 5.81 3.62 -12.65
N LEU A 486 4.86 2.72 -12.37
CA LEU A 486 5.13 1.47 -11.65
C LEU A 486 6.11 0.57 -12.40
N LEU A 487 5.96 0.44 -13.73
CA LEU A 487 6.91 -0.28 -14.59
C LEU A 487 8.33 0.28 -14.50
N ALA A 488 8.49 1.61 -14.51
CA ALA A 488 9.80 2.24 -14.38
C ALA A 488 10.46 1.97 -13.01
N GLN A 489 9.65 1.93 -11.95
CA GLN A 489 10.13 1.61 -10.60
C GLN A 489 10.49 0.13 -10.48
N ASN A 490 9.65 -0.77 -10.99
CA ASN A 490 9.91 -2.20 -10.99
C ASN A 490 11.14 -2.57 -11.83
N ALA A 491 11.36 -1.93 -12.98
CA ALA A 491 12.58 -2.07 -13.77
C ALA A 491 13.84 -1.65 -13.00
N THR A 492 13.75 -0.52 -12.29
CA THR A 492 14.83 -0.03 -11.42
C THR A 492 15.10 -1.05 -10.31
N SER A 493 14.06 -1.58 -9.67
CA SER A 493 14.19 -2.60 -8.63
C SER A 493 14.83 -3.89 -9.15
N ALA A 494 14.39 -4.40 -10.30
CA ALA A 494 14.96 -5.57 -10.95
C ALA A 494 16.46 -5.41 -11.23
N ALA A 495 16.85 -4.28 -11.82
CA ALA A 495 18.26 -4.01 -12.09
C ALA A 495 19.08 -3.84 -10.81
N ARG A 496 18.51 -3.31 -9.72
CA ARG A 496 19.22 -3.25 -8.42
C ARG A 496 19.39 -4.64 -7.82
N TYR A 497 18.39 -5.50 -7.95
CA TYR A 497 18.47 -6.89 -7.52
C TYR A 497 19.57 -7.67 -8.23
N GLN A 498 19.72 -7.47 -9.53
CA GLN A 498 20.80 -8.09 -10.29
C GLN A 498 22.19 -7.58 -9.89
N GLU A 499 22.32 -6.31 -9.50
CA GLU A 499 23.59 -5.72 -9.06
C GLU A 499 24.02 -6.23 -7.68
N ASP A 500 23.07 -6.52 -6.79
CA ASP A 500 23.33 -6.95 -5.42
C ASP A 500 22.20 -7.89 -4.92
N PRO A 501 22.28 -9.19 -5.21
CA PRO A 501 21.25 -10.15 -4.81
C PRO A 501 21.24 -10.45 -3.30
N THR A 502 22.39 -10.26 -2.63
CA THR A 502 22.70 -10.85 -1.31
C THR A 502 22.52 -9.89 -0.15
N TYR A 503 21.60 -8.92 -0.21
CA TYR A 503 21.38 -7.98 0.90
C TYR A 503 20.83 -8.74 2.14
N SER A 504 21.73 -9.28 2.95
CA SER A 504 21.53 -10.27 4.01
C SER A 504 21.33 -9.68 5.41
N ASP A 505 21.12 -8.36 5.53
CA ASP A 505 20.82 -7.72 6.83
C ASP A 505 19.41 -8.10 7.39
N ALA A 506 18.80 -9.18 6.89
CA ALA A 506 17.50 -9.66 7.33
C ALA A 506 17.58 -10.42 8.67
N ASP A 507 18.73 -10.98 9.04
CA ASP A 507 18.81 -11.91 10.18
C ASP A 507 19.39 -11.33 11.47
N ALA A 508 20.15 -10.22 11.43
CA ALA A 508 20.91 -9.78 12.61
C ALA A 508 20.07 -9.19 13.76
N GLU A 509 18.84 -8.70 13.51
CA GLU A 509 18.01 -8.04 14.54
C GLU A 509 17.03 -8.99 15.26
N ALA A 510 16.84 -10.22 14.78
CA ALA A 510 15.99 -11.19 15.48
C ALA A 510 16.73 -11.92 16.62
N THR A 511 18.06 -11.99 16.54
CA THR A 511 18.90 -12.66 17.55
C THR A 511 19.00 -11.90 18.87
N ASP A 512 18.74 -10.60 18.90
CA ASP A 512 18.93 -9.77 20.10
C ASP A 512 17.74 -9.76 21.07
N LEU A 513 16.68 -10.54 20.80
CA LEU A 513 15.50 -10.65 21.67
C LEU A 513 15.24 -12.07 22.18
N SER A 514 16.12 -13.05 21.90
CA SER A 514 15.90 -14.44 22.34
C SER A 514 17.09 -15.16 22.99
N ASP A 515 18.27 -14.53 23.16
CA ASP A 515 19.47 -15.24 23.65
C ASP A 515 20.00 -14.72 25.00
N SER A 516 19.11 -14.57 25.97
CA SER A 516 19.49 -14.51 27.39
C SER A 516 18.70 -15.54 28.18
N ASP A 517 18.91 -16.83 27.91
CA ASP A 517 18.74 -17.93 28.87
C ASP A 517 19.09 -19.28 28.22
N SER A 518 20.38 -19.60 28.18
CA SER A 518 20.83 -20.99 28.18
C SER A 518 22.28 -21.11 28.68
N GLU A 519 22.49 -20.86 29.97
CA GLU A 519 23.67 -21.43 30.62
C GLU A 519 23.49 -22.96 30.76
N PRO A 520 24.48 -23.78 30.35
CA PRO A 520 24.43 -25.21 30.56
C PRO A 520 24.75 -25.52 32.03
N ARG A 521 23.81 -26.15 32.74
CA ARG A 521 24.05 -26.77 34.04
C ARG A 521 25.17 -27.80 33.93
N ARG A 522 26.34 -27.47 34.48
CA ARG A 522 27.42 -28.43 34.73
C ARG A 522 27.04 -29.38 35.86
N SER A 523 27.27 -30.66 35.62
CA SER A 523 27.24 -31.76 36.58
C SER A 523 28.37 -31.67 37.62
N LEU A 524 27.98 -31.84 38.90
CA LEU A 524 28.61 -32.50 40.08
C LEU A 524 30.13 -32.34 40.35
N PRO A 525 30.56 -32.40 41.64
CA PRO A 525 30.96 -33.69 42.20
C PRO A 525 30.69 -33.93 43.71
N SER A 526 30.75 -35.24 44.03
CA SER A 526 30.86 -35.98 45.32
C SER A 526 29.64 -36.04 46.24
#